data_AF-D6PCJ9-F1
#
_entry.id   AF-D6PCJ9-F1
#
_cell.length_a   1.000
_cell.length_b   1.000
_cell.length_c   1.000
_cell.angle_alpha   90.00
_cell.angle_beta   90.00
_cell.angle_gamma   90.00
#
_symmetry.space_group_name_H-M   'P 1'
#
loop_
_entity.id
_entity.type
_entity.pdbx_description
1 polymer ?
#
loop_
_entity_poly.entity_id
_entity_poly.type
_entity_poly.pdbx_seq_one_letter_code
_entity_poly.pdbx_strand_id
1 'polypeptide(L)'
;MGWPKSDDAFKGVDAILIYADGGGRHPAIQPARTKLINDLIAKGVGVGCAHYGVEVPAGDTGKTMQDWIGGYYEHKFSVNPMWAPDFKTFPKHPITNGVKPFKVVDEWYFNMRFRQDGVGKITPILAAKPGKDVRDGPYVYPKGPYKHILDAQGRSETTMWAYERPNGSRGFGFTGGHKHVNWGNDNYRKVVLNGLLWLAKADIPKNGADSKVTAEELKQHLDPKGRRK
;
A
#
# COMPACT_ATOMS: atom_id res chain seq x y z
N MET A 1 -5.75 -0.95 19.15
CA MET A 1 -5.51 -2.38 18.79
C MET A 1 -4.81 -2.38 17.44
N GLY A 2 -3.92 -3.34 17.15
CA GLY A 2 -3.19 -3.39 15.87
C GLY A 2 -1.65 -3.29 15.96
N TRP A 3 -1.09 -3.30 17.17
CA TRP A 3 0.35 -3.47 17.41
C TRP A 3 0.57 -4.76 18.21
N PRO A 4 1.70 -5.48 18.03
CA PRO A 4 2.04 -6.64 18.86
C PRO A 4 2.02 -6.32 20.37
N LYS A 5 1.72 -7.31 21.20
CA LYS A 5 1.71 -7.14 22.67
C LYS A 5 3.11 -6.91 23.27
N SER A 6 4.15 -7.37 22.57
CA SER A 6 5.56 -7.22 22.93
C SER A 6 6.37 -6.89 21.68
N ASP A 7 7.40 -6.04 21.83
CA ASP A 7 8.33 -5.71 20.76
C ASP A 7 9.28 -6.88 20.40
N ASP A 8 9.26 -7.97 21.18
CA ASP A 8 9.91 -9.23 20.81
C ASP A 8 9.44 -9.76 19.46
N ALA A 9 8.23 -9.39 19.02
CA ALA A 9 7.70 -9.72 17.70
C ALA A 9 8.55 -9.18 16.54
N PHE A 10 9.43 -8.21 16.79
CA PHE A 10 10.33 -7.62 15.80
C PHE A 10 11.76 -8.20 15.84
N LYS A 11 12.04 -9.14 16.76
CA LYS A 11 13.37 -9.78 16.82
C LYS A 11 13.58 -10.68 15.61
N GLY A 12 14.62 -10.39 14.83
CA GLY A 12 15.03 -11.21 13.68
C GLY A 12 14.13 -11.11 12.45
N VAL A 13 13.25 -10.10 12.36
CA VAL A 13 12.39 -9.92 11.19
C VAL A 13 13.16 -9.32 10.01
N ASP A 14 12.92 -9.83 8.80
CA ASP A 14 13.47 -9.26 7.56
C ASP A 14 12.57 -8.15 6.98
N ALA A 15 11.28 -8.19 7.28
CA ALA A 15 10.29 -7.23 6.81
C ALA A 15 9.13 -7.03 7.79
N ILE A 16 8.51 -5.86 7.70
CA ILE A 16 7.30 -5.47 8.43
C ILE A 16 6.25 -5.02 7.43
N LEU A 17 5.02 -5.53 7.55
CA LEU A 17 3.85 -5.00 6.86
C LEU A 17 2.88 -4.40 7.88
N ILE A 18 2.50 -3.14 7.68
CA ILE A 18 1.48 -2.46 8.45
C ILE A 18 0.19 -2.44 7.63
N TYR A 19 -0.71 -3.37 7.94
CA TYR A 19 -2.05 -3.45 7.36
C TYR A 19 -3.07 -3.33 8.51
N ALA A 20 -3.36 -2.09 8.89
CA ALA A 20 -4.08 -1.74 10.11
C ALA A 20 -4.85 -0.43 9.93
N ASP A 21 -5.33 0.14 11.04
CA ASP A 21 -5.85 1.51 11.07
C ASP A 21 -4.81 2.53 10.55
N GLY A 22 -5.31 3.62 9.98
CA GLY A 22 -4.56 4.76 9.45
C GLY A 22 -4.88 6.08 10.14
N GLY A 23 -4.50 7.17 9.47
CA GLY A 23 -4.68 8.53 9.96
C GLY A 23 -4.05 8.73 11.34
N GLY A 24 -4.69 9.51 12.21
CA GLY A 24 -4.22 9.71 13.59
C GLY A 24 -4.23 8.45 14.46
N ARG A 25 -4.87 7.36 14.02
CA ARG A 25 -4.91 6.07 14.73
C ARG A 25 -3.89 5.06 14.21
N HIS A 26 -3.05 5.46 13.27
CA HIS A 26 -2.03 4.57 12.72
C HIS A 26 -1.14 4.02 13.84
N PRO A 27 -1.04 2.69 14.02
CA PRO A 27 -0.46 2.11 15.22
C PRO A 27 1.05 2.37 15.34
N ALA A 28 1.72 2.56 14.21
CA ALA A 28 3.18 2.65 14.15
C ALA A 28 3.75 4.07 14.26
N ILE A 29 2.94 5.13 14.08
CA ILE A 29 3.43 6.52 14.10
C ILE A 29 3.56 7.11 15.51
N GLN A 30 3.43 6.27 16.54
CA GLN A 30 3.66 6.66 17.93
C GLN A 30 5.16 6.81 18.18
N PRO A 31 5.64 7.82 18.93
CA PRO A 31 7.06 8.17 19.00
C PRO A 31 8.01 6.98 19.25
N ALA A 32 7.72 6.12 20.23
CA ALA A 32 8.53 4.95 20.54
C ALA A 32 8.55 3.90 19.41
N ARG A 33 7.42 3.69 18.73
CA ARG A 33 7.27 2.71 17.65
C ARG A 33 7.89 3.21 16.35
N THR A 34 7.77 4.52 16.08
CA THR A 34 8.48 5.18 14.99
C THR A 34 9.99 5.00 15.16
N LYS A 35 10.52 5.22 16.37
CA LYS A 35 11.93 4.99 16.66
C LYS A 35 12.33 3.53 16.44
N LEU A 36 11.56 2.57 16.95
CA LEU A 36 11.83 1.14 16.75
C LEU A 36 11.90 0.77 15.27
N ILE A 37 10.93 1.20 14.47
CA ILE A 37 10.92 0.92 13.03
C ILE A 37 12.10 1.60 12.32
N ASN A 38 12.45 2.84 12.68
CA ASN A 38 13.63 3.52 12.14
C ASN A 38 14.91 2.74 12.43
N ASP A 39 15.08 2.25 13.66
CA ASP A 39 16.25 1.45 14.06
C ASP A 39 16.31 0.13 13.26
N LEU A 40 15.17 -0.47 12.93
CA LEU A 40 15.09 -1.69 12.10
C LEU A 40 15.40 -1.40 10.62
N ILE A 41 14.86 -0.31 10.06
CA ILE A 41 15.17 0.14 8.69
C ILE A 41 16.66 0.44 8.53
N ALA A 42 17.28 1.06 9.55
CA ALA A 42 18.72 1.32 9.57
C ALA A 42 19.55 0.02 9.50
N LYS A 43 19.04 -1.08 10.07
CA LYS A 43 19.63 -2.43 9.97
C LYS A 43 19.27 -3.17 8.67
N GLY A 44 18.49 -2.55 7.78
CA GLY A 44 18.16 -3.10 6.48
C GLY A 44 16.83 -3.83 6.39
N VAL A 45 16.02 -3.84 7.46
CA VAL A 45 14.66 -4.42 7.48
C VAL A 45 13.75 -3.67 6.52
N GLY A 46 12.98 -4.39 5.72
CA GLY A 46 11.98 -3.82 4.82
C GLY A 46 10.74 -3.35 5.59
N VAL A 47 10.12 -2.25 5.17
CA VAL A 47 8.84 -1.80 5.75
C VAL A 47 7.81 -1.54 4.66
N GLY A 48 6.58 -1.93 4.88
CA GLY A 48 5.49 -1.64 3.95
C GLY A 48 4.21 -1.27 4.68
N CYS A 49 3.35 -0.53 3.99
CA CYS A 49 2.03 -0.21 4.48
C CYS A 49 0.97 -0.55 3.43
N ALA A 50 -0.17 -1.06 3.89
CA ALA A 50 -1.27 -1.46 3.03
C ALA A 50 -2.59 -0.80 3.44
N HIS A 51 -3.40 -0.49 2.44
CA HIS A 51 -4.72 0.11 2.55
C HIS A 51 -4.71 1.35 3.45
N TYR A 52 -5.59 1.43 4.46
CA TYR A 52 -5.65 2.55 5.39
C TYR A 52 -4.33 2.79 6.13
N GLY A 53 -3.48 1.76 6.28
CA GLY A 53 -2.12 1.91 6.79
C GLY A 53 -1.22 2.83 5.97
N VAL A 54 -1.55 3.19 4.73
CA VAL A 54 -0.79 4.19 3.96
C VAL A 54 -1.18 5.64 4.29
N GLU A 55 -2.25 5.86 5.07
CA GLU A 55 -2.74 7.19 5.46
C GLU A 55 -2.19 7.61 6.81
N VAL A 56 -1.68 8.83 6.87
CA VAL A 56 -1.23 9.48 8.11
C VAL A 56 -1.57 10.98 8.05
N PRO A 57 -1.59 11.68 9.19
CA PRO A 57 -1.68 13.15 9.19
C PRO A 57 -0.52 13.77 8.40
N ALA A 58 -0.74 14.99 7.90
CA ALA A 58 0.31 15.80 7.30
C ALA A 58 1.39 16.19 8.33
N GLY A 59 2.54 16.67 7.84
CA GLY A 59 3.68 17.07 8.68
C GLY A 59 4.64 15.92 8.96
N ASP A 60 5.12 15.80 10.20
CA ASP A 60 6.19 14.87 10.58
C ASP A 60 5.84 13.40 10.33
N THR A 61 4.56 13.03 10.49
CA THR A 61 4.08 11.67 10.20
C THR A 61 4.10 11.38 8.71
N GLY A 62 3.76 12.36 7.88
CA GLY A 62 3.90 12.27 6.43
C GLY A 62 5.35 12.14 5.98
N LYS A 63 6.25 12.93 6.58
CA LYS A 63 7.70 12.81 6.36
C LYS A 63 8.20 11.42 6.77
N THR A 64 7.74 10.90 7.90
CA THR A 64 8.05 9.53 8.35
C THR A 64 7.62 8.50 7.30
N MET A 65 6.42 8.61 6.73
CA MET A 65 5.97 7.68 5.69
C MET A 65 6.75 7.84 4.38
N GLN A 66 7.16 9.04 4.01
CA GLN A 66 8.10 9.26 2.90
C GLN A 66 9.46 8.61 3.17
N ASP A 67 9.97 8.68 4.40
CA ASP A 67 11.21 8.00 4.82
C ASP A 67 11.02 6.47 4.85
N TRP A 68 9.82 5.95 5.12
CA TRP A 68 9.49 4.53 5.24
C TRP A 68 9.14 3.82 3.93
N ILE A 69 8.30 4.44 3.12
CA ILE A 69 7.72 3.80 1.94
C ILE A 69 7.78 4.70 0.72
N GLY A 70 8.42 5.87 0.79
CA GLY A 70 8.63 6.77 -0.37
C GLY A 70 7.42 7.63 -0.73
N GLY A 71 6.23 7.31 -0.24
CA GLY A 71 5.06 8.15 -0.40
C GLY A 71 3.89 7.69 0.46
N TYR A 72 2.82 8.46 0.52
CA TYR A 72 1.72 8.19 1.43
C TYR A 72 0.42 8.88 1.00
N TYR A 73 -0.68 8.49 1.64
CA TYR A 73 -1.95 9.19 1.56
C TYR A 73 -1.98 10.34 2.57
N GLU A 74 -2.12 11.57 2.08
CA GLU A 74 -2.29 12.76 2.93
C GLU A 74 -3.76 13.18 2.95
N HIS A 75 -4.35 13.28 4.14
CA HIS A 75 -5.74 13.72 4.30
C HIS A 75 -5.99 15.08 3.63
N LYS A 76 -7.09 15.20 2.86
CA LYS A 76 -7.47 16.38 2.02
C LYS A 76 -6.58 16.66 0.80
N PHE A 77 -5.48 15.93 0.62
CA PHE A 77 -4.72 15.97 -0.61
C PHE A 77 -4.99 14.73 -1.46
N SER A 78 -4.93 13.55 -0.86
CA SER A 78 -5.22 12.27 -1.48
C SER A 78 -6.72 11.94 -1.44
N VAL A 79 -7.11 10.92 -2.20
CA VAL A 79 -8.51 10.52 -2.43
C VAL A 79 -8.64 9.00 -2.51
N ASN A 80 -9.77 8.46 -2.05
CA ASN A 80 -10.05 7.02 -1.88
C ASN A 80 -11.36 6.53 -2.56
N PRO A 81 -11.59 6.76 -3.86
CA PRO A 81 -12.83 6.31 -4.48
C PRO A 81 -12.92 4.78 -4.58
N MET A 82 -14.16 4.29 -4.71
CA MET A 82 -14.43 2.91 -5.11
C MET A 82 -14.41 2.80 -6.63
N TRP A 83 -13.42 2.11 -7.20
CA TRP A 83 -13.32 1.93 -8.65
C TRP A 83 -12.56 0.66 -9.00
N ALA A 84 -12.50 0.36 -10.30
CA ALA A 84 -11.81 -0.80 -10.83
C ALA A 84 -10.76 -0.33 -11.85
N PRO A 85 -9.50 -0.10 -11.44
CA PRO A 85 -8.39 0.17 -12.34
C PRO A 85 -8.13 -1.03 -13.25
N ASP A 86 -7.86 -0.76 -14.51
CA ASP A 86 -7.50 -1.77 -15.51
C ASP A 86 -5.96 -1.86 -15.61
N PHE A 87 -5.35 -2.76 -14.83
CA PHE A 87 -3.90 -2.94 -14.78
C PHE A 87 -3.44 -3.81 -15.95
N LYS A 88 -2.97 -3.18 -17.04
CA LYS A 88 -2.56 -3.87 -18.28
C LYS A 88 -1.06 -4.01 -18.45
N THR A 89 -0.31 -3.06 -17.93
CA THR A 89 1.14 -2.97 -18.11
C THR A 89 1.81 -2.86 -16.76
N PHE A 90 3.00 -3.45 -16.68
CA PHE A 90 3.77 -3.54 -15.43
C PHE A 90 5.22 -3.16 -15.72
N PRO A 91 5.92 -2.47 -14.81
CA PRO A 91 7.34 -2.20 -14.97
C PRO A 91 8.16 -3.50 -14.97
N LYS A 92 9.39 -3.44 -15.50
CA LYS A 92 10.39 -4.48 -15.27
C LYS A 92 10.87 -4.39 -13.81
N HIS A 93 10.27 -5.16 -12.92
CA HIS A 93 10.57 -5.18 -11.49
C HIS A 93 10.30 -6.57 -10.90
N PRO A 94 11.08 -7.08 -9.92
CA PRO A 94 10.83 -8.41 -9.35
C PRO A 94 9.40 -8.59 -8.79
N ILE A 95 8.80 -7.53 -8.25
CA ILE A 95 7.41 -7.56 -7.75
C ILE A 95 6.40 -7.95 -8.84
N THR A 96 6.68 -7.64 -10.11
CA THR A 96 5.75 -7.89 -11.22
C THR A 96 5.99 -9.24 -11.91
N ASN A 97 6.92 -10.05 -11.43
CA ASN A 97 7.18 -11.40 -11.96
C ASN A 97 5.90 -12.25 -11.98
N GLY A 98 5.54 -12.73 -13.18
CA GLY A 98 4.38 -13.59 -13.41
C GLY A 98 3.01 -12.97 -13.12
N VAL A 99 2.94 -11.66 -12.87
CA VAL A 99 1.68 -10.91 -12.74
C VAL A 99 1.11 -10.69 -14.15
N LYS A 100 -0.13 -11.13 -14.35
CA LYS A 100 -0.89 -10.92 -15.60
C LYS A 100 -1.88 -9.76 -15.42
N PRO A 101 -2.41 -9.19 -16.52
CA PRO A 101 -3.42 -8.15 -16.43
C PRO A 101 -4.62 -8.54 -15.56
N PHE A 102 -5.10 -7.61 -14.74
CA PHE A 102 -6.24 -7.83 -13.86
C PHE A 102 -6.96 -6.52 -13.53
N LYS A 103 -8.20 -6.66 -13.07
CA LYS A 103 -9.08 -5.56 -12.65
C LYS A 103 -9.96 -6.07 -11.52
N VAL A 104 -10.03 -5.33 -10.42
CA VAL A 104 -10.93 -5.61 -9.29
C VAL A 104 -11.51 -4.29 -8.77
N VAL A 105 -12.76 -4.32 -8.32
CA VAL A 105 -13.35 -3.16 -7.62
C VAL A 105 -12.80 -3.14 -6.20
N ASP A 106 -12.09 -2.08 -5.84
CA ASP A 106 -11.57 -1.85 -4.49
C ASP A 106 -11.64 -0.36 -4.16
N GLU A 107 -11.31 -0.01 -2.91
CA GLU A 107 -11.11 1.39 -2.50
C GLU A 107 -9.67 1.81 -2.84
N TRP A 108 -9.38 1.99 -4.13
CA TRP A 108 -8.02 2.28 -4.60
C TRP A 108 -7.69 3.76 -4.47
N TYR A 109 -6.77 4.08 -3.57
CA TYR A 109 -6.40 5.47 -3.31
C TYR A 109 -5.48 6.02 -4.38
N PHE A 110 -5.61 7.30 -4.69
CA PHE A 110 -4.69 8.02 -5.57
C PHE A 110 -4.46 9.47 -5.18
N ASN A 111 -3.63 10.17 -5.96
CA ASN A 111 -3.07 11.47 -5.64
C ASN A 111 -2.21 11.42 -4.36
N MET A 112 -1.27 10.47 -4.32
CA MET A 112 -0.36 10.25 -3.19
C MET A 112 0.70 11.36 -3.11
N ARG A 113 1.19 11.62 -1.90
CA ARG A 113 2.39 12.44 -1.64
C ARG A 113 3.63 11.58 -1.75
N PHE A 114 4.35 11.67 -2.87
CA PHE A 114 5.66 11.02 -3.03
C PHE A 114 6.79 11.96 -2.60
N ARG A 115 7.95 11.38 -2.25
CA ARG A 115 9.20 12.15 -2.12
C ARG A 115 9.51 12.90 -3.42
N GLN A 116 10.09 14.08 -3.27
CA GLN A 116 10.54 14.92 -4.39
C GLN A 116 12.01 15.37 -4.26
N ASP A 117 12.68 14.97 -3.18
CA ASP A 117 14.06 15.35 -2.84
C ASP A 117 15.14 14.49 -3.50
N GLY A 118 14.74 13.51 -4.32
CA GLY A 118 15.66 12.61 -5.02
C GLY A 118 16.29 11.52 -4.14
N VAL A 119 15.89 11.41 -2.86
CA VAL A 119 16.45 10.38 -1.96
C VAL A 119 15.81 9.03 -2.23
N GLY A 120 16.62 8.09 -2.71
CA GLY A 120 16.17 6.75 -3.09
C GLY A 120 15.36 6.75 -4.39
N LYS A 121 14.81 5.58 -4.73
CA LYS A 121 14.09 5.37 -5.99
C LYS A 121 12.68 4.87 -5.73
N ILE A 122 11.69 5.56 -6.28
CA ILE A 122 10.29 5.13 -6.27
C ILE A 122 9.95 4.53 -7.64
N THR A 123 9.45 3.29 -7.64
CA THR A 123 9.00 2.60 -8.85
C THR A 123 7.50 2.31 -8.74
N PRO A 124 6.65 2.91 -9.59
CA PRO A 124 5.23 2.55 -9.67
C PRO A 124 5.07 1.09 -10.09
N ILE A 125 4.43 0.27 -9.27
CA ILE A 125 4.18 -1.17 -9.53
C ILE A 125 2.81 -1.37 -10.16
N LEU A 126 1.77 -0.81 -9.53
CA LEU A 126 0.42 -0.77 -10.06
C LEU A 126 0.07 0.69 -10.33
N ALA A 127 -0.18 1.03 -11.58
CA ALA A 127 -0.62 2.35 -11.98
C ALA A 127 -1.73 2.24 -13.02
N ALA A 128 -2.72 3.11 -12.92
CA ALA A 128 -3.83 3.19 -13.87
C ALA A 128 -4.32 4.63 -13.97
N LYS A 129 -4.96 4.95 -15.09
CA LYS A 129 -5.53 6.28 -15.35
C LYS A 129 -7.00 6.28 -14.90
N PRO A 130 -7.39 6.98 -13.82
CA PRO A 130 -8.78 7.07 -13.42
C PRO A 130 -9.59 7.85 -14.47
N GLY A 131 -10.83 7.40 -14.69
CA GLY A 131 -11.80 8.12 -15.51
C GLY A 131 -12.25 9.44 -14.86
N LYS A 132 -12.93 10.28 -15.63
CA LYS A 132 -13.50 11.54 -15.11
C LYS A 132 -14.50 11.26 -13.99
N ASP A 133 -15.35 10.25 -14.17
CA ASP A 133 -16.34 9.76 -13.21
C ASP A 133 -15.71 9.33 -11.87
N VAL A 134 -14.50 8.77 -11.90
CA VAL A 134 -13.77 8.39 -10.69
C VAL A 134 -13.18 9.61 -9.98
N ARG A 135 -12.64 10.59 -10.73
CA ARG A 135 -12.05 11.82 -10.15
C ARG A 135 -13.08 12.81 -9.62
N ASP A 136 -14.24 12.86 -10.27
CA ASP A 136 -15.36 13.75 -10.00
C ASP A 136 -16.47 13.05 -9.16
N GLY A 137 -16.22 11.81 -8.74
CA GLY A 137 -17.22 10.96 -8.09
C GLY A 137 -17.56 11.42 -6.66
N PRO A 138 -18.78 11.13 -6.16
CA PRO A 138 -19.23 11.54 -4.83
C PRO A 138 -18.63 10.69 -3.67
N TYR A 139 -17.88 9.64 -4.00
CA TYR A 139 -17.43 8.59 -3.08
C TYR A 139 -16.02 8.80 -2.52
N VAL A 140 -15.51 10.02 -2.60
CA VAL A 140 -14.21 10.38 -2.06
C VAL A 140 -14.38 10.94 -0.66
N TYR A 141 -13.71 10.36 0.32
CA TYR A 141 -13.55 10.95 1.64
C TYR A 141 -12.11 11.47 1.78
N PRO A 142 -11.91 12.75 2.16
CA PRO A 142 -12.94 13.74 2.46
C PRO A 142 -13.72 14.17 1.20
N LYS A 143 -15.00 14.56 1.40
CA LYS A 143 -15.95 14.88 0.30
C LYS A 143 -15.32 15.89 -0.65
N GLY A 144 -15.10 15.43 -1.88
CA GLY A 144 -14.62 16.23 -3.00
C GLY A 144 -15.72 16.58 -4.01
N PRO A 145 -15.33 16.99 -5.22
CA PRO A 145 -13.96 17.01 -5.72
C PRO A 145 -13.14 18.22 -5.23
N TYR A 146 -11.85 18.02 -4.99
CA TYR A 146 -10.88 19.10 -4.79
C TYR A 146 -10.32 19.57 -6.13
N LYS A 147 -10.04 20.87 -6.27
CA LYS A 147 -9.55 21.46 -7.53
C LYS A 147 -8.31 20.74 -8.08
N HIS A 148 -7.33 20.43 -7.23
CA HIS A 148 -6.09 19.77 -7.66
C HIS A 148 -6.29 18.32 -8.13
N ILE A 149 -7.36 17.64 -7.70
CA ILE A 149 -7.73 16.30 -8.16
C ILE A 149 -8.31 16.36 -9.58
N LEU A 150 -9.14 17.37 -9.84
CA LEU A 150 -9.75 17.62 -11.15
C LEU A 150 -8.71 18.12 -12.16
N ASP A 151 -7.85 19.07 -11.75
CA ASP A 151 -6.77 19.60 -12.59
C ASP A 151 -5.78 18.50 -13.02
N ALA A 152 -5.68 17.42 -12.25
CA ALA A 152 -4.88 16.24 -12.57
C ALA A 152 -5.58 15.25 -13.52
N GLN A 153 -6.71 15.61 -14.13
CA GLN A 153 -7.40 14.79 -15.11
C GLN A 153 -6.43 14.36 -16.22
N GLY A 154 -6.51 13.08 -16.60
CA GLY A 154 -5.62 12.53 -17.61
C GLY A 154 -4.36 11.86 -17.06
N ARG A 155 -3.97 12.17 -15.82
CA ARG A 155 -2.77 11.62 -15.17
C ARG A 155 -2.96 10.15 -14.76
N SER A 156 -1.92 9.34 -14.98
CA SER A 156 -1.81 8.00 -14.42
C SER A 156 -1.54 8.10 -12.91
N GLU A 157 -2.24 7.31 -12.12
CA GLU A 157 -2.13 7.30 -10.67
C GLU A 157 -1.52 5.99 -10.19
N THR A 158 -0.56 6.09 -9.29
CA THR A 158 0.11 4.96 -8.66
C THR A 158 -0.69 4.48 -7.45
N THR A 159 -1.07 3.20 -7.45
CA THR A 159 -1.85 2.52 -6.40
C THR A 159 -1.04 1.45 -5.66
N MET A 160 0.11 1.08 -6.20
CA MET A 160 1.15 0.32 -5.51
C MET A 160 2.52 0.80 -5.98
N TRP A 161 3.48 0.93 -5.08
CA TRP A 161 4.83 1.38 -5.42
C TRP A 161 5.88 0.68 -4.57
N ALA A 162 7.08 0.54 -5.14
CA ALA A 162 8.28 0.12 -4.44
C ALA A 162 9.17 1.35 -4.18
N TYR A 163 9.84 1.37 -3.04
CA TYR A 163 10.80 2.38 -2.64
C TYR A 163 12.12 1.72 -2.24
N GLU A 164 13.20 2.05 -2.94
CA GLU A 164 14.55 1.58 -2.64
C GLU A 164 15.36 2.72 -2.06
N ARG A 165 15.84 2.56 -0.82
CA ARG A 165 16.70 3.56 -0.18
C ARG A 165 18.15 3.42 -0.64
N PRO A 166 18.97 4.48 -0.49
CA PRO A 166 20.40 4.41 -0.80
C PRO A 166 21.15 3.28 -0.07
N ASN A 167 20.73 2.92 1.14
CA ASN A 167 21.32 1.82 1.93
C ASN A 167 20.82 0.42 1.52
N GLY A 168 20.00 0.30 0.47
CA GLY A 168 19.43 -0.97 -0.01
C GLY A 168 18.30 -1.53 0.85
N SER A 169 17.87 -0.85 1.93
CA SER A 169 16.62 -1.18 2.61
C SER A 169 15.43 -0.82 1.72
N ARG A 170 14.32 -1.55 1.90
CA ARG A 170 13.18 -1.52 0.99
C ARG A 170 11.93 -0.97 1.69
N GLY A 171 11.09 -0.31 0.91
CA GLY A 171 9.82 0.29 1.29
C GLY A 171 8.75 -0.08 0.28
N PHE A 172 7.49 -0.31 0.65
CA PHE A 172 6.42 -0.36 -0.35
C PHE A 172 5.09 0.16 0.20
N GLY A 173 4.27 0.74 -0.68
CA GLY A 173 2.89 1.08 -0.38
C GLY A 173 1.93 0.37 -1.32
N PHE A 174 0.77 0.00 -0.79
CA PHE A 174 -0.32 -0.64 -1.54
C PHE A 174 -1.66 -0.08 -1.07
N THR A 175 -2.45 0.52 -1.95
CA THR A 175 -3.67 1.23 -1.54
C THR A 175 -4.92 0.34 -1.53
N GLY A 176 -4.87 -0.81 -2.21
CA GLY A 176 -5.93 -1.81 -2.18
C GLY A 176 -6.02 -2.51 -0.82
N GLY A 177 -7.05 -3.34 -0.65
CA GLY A 177 -7.23 -4.19 0.52
C GLY A 177 -8.52 -3.88 1.27
N HIS A 178 -9.43 -3.09 0.69
CA HIS A 178 -10.71 -2.80 1.33
C HIS A 178 -11.64 -4.01 1.24
N LYS A 179 -11.72 -4.63 0.06
CA LYS A 179 -12.59 -5.79 -0.17
C LYS A 179 -11.82 -7.10 -0.01
N HIS A 180 -12.07 -7.81 1.09
CA HIS A 180 -11.48 -9.14 1.36
C HIS A 180 -11.63 -10.13 0.20
N VAL A 181 -12.75 -10.10 -0.53
CA VAL A 181 -12.98 -10.99 -1.69
C VAL A 181 -11.92 -10.83 -2.79
N ASN A 182 -11.23 -9.68 -2.88
CA ASN A 182 -10.17 -9.45 -3.87
C ASN A 182 -8.94 -10.34 -3.64
N TRP A 183 -8.74 -10.87 -2.43
CA TRP A 183 -7.71 -11.89 -2.16
C TRP A 183 -7.95 -13.19 -2.93
N GLY A 184 -9.16 -13.43 -3.46
CA GLY A 184 -9.45 -14.52 -4.38
C GLY A 184 -8.92 -14.31 -5.81
N ASN A 185 -8.57 -13.09 -6.21
CA ASN A 185 -7.97 -12.84 -7.51
C ASN A 185 -6.47 -13.17 -7.50
N ASP A 186 -6.05 -14.11 -8.34
CA ASP A 186 -4.67 -14.61 -8.35
C ASP A 186 -3.61 -13.53 -8.61
N ASN A 187 -3.87 -12.58 -9.52
CA ASN A 187 -2.88 -11.55 -9.85
C ASN A 187 -2.81 -10.46 -8.78
N TYR A 188 -3.96 -10.10 -8.19
CA TYR A 188 -4.02 -9.21 -7.03
C TYR A 188 -3.24 -9.79 -5.84
N ARG A 189 -3.47 -11.06 -5.52
CA ARG A 189 -2.76 -11.76 -4.45
C ARG A 189 -1.27 -11.90 -4.76
N LYS A 190 -0.92 -12.30 -5.99
CA LYS A 190 0.48 -12.49 -6.43
C LYS A 190 1.30 -11.21 -6.35
N VAL A 191 0.80 -10.07 -6.82
CA VAL A 191 1.58 -8.83 -6.78
C VAL A 191 1.88 -8.38 -5.35
N VAL A 192 0.93 -8.58 -4.42
CA VAL A 192 1.16 -8.32 -2.99
C VAL A 192 2.16 -9.30 -2.39
N LEU A 193 2.01 -10.61 -2.63
CA LEU A 193 2.94 -11.63 -2.14
C LEU A 193 4.37 -11.41 -2.65
N ASN A 194 4.52 -11.10 -3.94
CA ASN A 194 5.82 -10.72 -4.50
C ASN A 194 6.39 -9.46 -3.83
N GLY A 195 5.53 -8.49 -3.48
CA GLY A 195 5.90 -7.31 -2.70
C GLY A 195 6.45 -7.65 -1.31
N LEU A 196 5.84 -8.61 -0.61
CA LEU A 196 6.29 -9.07 0.70
C LEU A 196 7.63 -9.81 0.61
N LEU A 197 7.78 -10.71 -0.35
CA LEU A 197 9.06 -11.38 -0.63
C LEU A 197 10.15 -10.35 -0.98
N TRP A 198 9.80 -9.35 -1.80
CA TRP A 198 10.71 -8.29 -2.16
C TRP A 198 11.15 -7.46 -0.94
N LEU A 199 10.22 -7.08 -0.05
CA LEU A 199 10.56 -6.39 1.19
C LEU A 199 11.54 -7.20 2.05
N ALA A 200 11.25 -8.50 2.21
CA ALA A 200 12.05 -9.43 3.01
C ALA A 200 13.39 -9.80 2.35
N LYS A 201 13.69 -9.24 1.16
CA LYS A 201 14.86 -9.59 0.36
C LYS A 201 14.96 -11.08 0.04
N ALA A 202 13.82 -11.77 0.03
CA ALA A 202 13.71 -13.15 -0.39
C ALA A 202 13.68 -13.25 -1.92
N ASP A 203 14.05 -14.42 -2.44
CA ASP A 203 13.97 -14.71 -3.87
C ASP A 203 12.51 -14.73 -4.33
N ILE A 204 12.25 -14.05 -5.46
CA ILE A 204 10.93 -14.04 -6.10
C ILE A 204 11.00 -14.97 -7.31
N PRO A 205 10.18 -16.03 -7.37
CA PRO A 205 10.18 -16.93 -8.51
C PRO A 205 9.92 -16.18 -9.81
N LYS A 206 10.47 -16.68 -10.93
CA LYS A 206 10.27 -16.07 -12.26
C LYS A 206 8.78 -15.94 -12.64
N ASN A 207 7.94 -16.86 -12.17
CA ASN A 207 6.50 -16.86 -12.39
C ASN A 207 5.69 -16.21 -11.24
N GLY A 208 6.38 -15.53 -10.33
CA GLY A 208 5.85 -14.97 -9.10
C GLY A 208 5.59 -16.04 -8.03
N ALA A 209 5.20 -15.59 -6.84
CA ALA A 209 4.78 -16.45 -5.75
C ALA A 209 3.65 -17.38 -6.21
N ASP A 210 3.80 -18.68 -5.94
CA ASP A 210 2.72 -19.64 -6.13
C ASP A 210 1.79 -19.57 -4.93
N SER A 211 0.50 -19.41 -5.22
CA SER A 211 -0.54 -19.28 -4.19
C SER A 211 -1.88 -19.61 -4.80
N LYS A 212 -2.64 -20.47 -4.12
CA LYS A 212 -4.01 -20.83 -4.45
C LYS A 212 -4.87 -20.62 -3.22
N VAL A 213 -6.07 -20.09 -3.43
CA VAL A 213 -7.07 -19.89 -2.37
C VAL A 213 -8.43 -20.25 -2.96
N THR A 214 -9.18 -21.04 -2.22
CA THR A 214 -10.55 -21.45 -2.53
C THR A 214 -11.57 -20.45 -1.98
N ALA A 215 -12.81 -20.50 -2.47
CA ALA A 215 -13.88 -19.65 -1.95
C ALA A 215 -14.21 -19.97 -0.48
N GLU A 216 -14.00 -21.22 -0.06
CA GLU A 216 -14.18 -21.71 1.30
C GLU A 216 -13.10 -21.14 2.23
N GLU A 217 -11.83 -21.17 1.83
CA GLU A 217 -10.72 -20.57 2.58
C GLU A 217 -10.91 -19.06 2.76
N LEU A 218 -11.41 -18.33 1.74
CA LEU A 218 -11.71 -16.89 1.87
C LEU A 218 -12.77 -16.58 2.93
N LYS A 219 -13.63 -17.54 3.28
CA LYS A 219 -14.68 -17.36 4.30
C LYS A 219 -14.19 -17.69 5.71
N GLN A 220 -13.01 -18.29 5.85
CA GLN A 220 -12.44 -18.63 7.15
C GLN A 220 -11.93 -17.36 7.86
N HIS A 221 -12.01 -17.36 9.19
CA HIS A 221 -11.47 -16.29 10.06
C HIS A 221 -11.96 -14.87 9.75
N LEU A 222 -13.13 -14.74 9.11
CA LEU A 222 -13.77 -13.44 8.92
C LEU A 222 -14.35 -12.95 10.24
N ASP A 223 -14.08 -11.69 10.56
CA ASP A 223 -14.77 -11.02 11.65
C ASP A 223 -16.28 -10.99 11.37
N PRO A 224 -17.13 -11.21 12.38
CA PRO A 224 -18.56 -11.05 12.23
C PRO A 224 -18.86 -9.65 11.71
N LYS A 225 -19.52 -9.53 10.55
CA LYS A 225 -20.10 -8.25 10.16
C LYS A 225 -21.19 -7.93 11.19
N GLY A 226 -20.88 -7.00 12.09
CA GLY A 226 -21.87 -6.44 12.99
C GLY A 226 -23.09 -5.97 12.21
N ARG A 227 -24.26 -5.88 12.86
CA ARG A 227 -25.46 -5.32 12.22
C ARG A 227 -25.10 -3.95 11.64
N ARG A 228 -25.46 -3.72 10.36
CA ARG A 228 -25.45 -2.38 9.76
C ARG A 228 -26.23 -1.46 10.72
N LYS A 229 -25.54 -0.49 11.32
CA LYS A 229 -26.20 0.65 11.97
C LYS A 229 -26.76 1.57 10.91
#